data_AF-A0A928M6J1-F1
#
_entry.id   AF-A0A928M6J1-F1
#
_cell.length_a   1.000
_cell.length_b   1.000
_cell.length_c   1.000
_cell.angle_alpha   90.00
_cell.angle_beta   90.00
_cell.angle_gamma   90.00
#
_symmetry.space_group_name_H-M   'P 1'
#
loop_
_entity.id
_entity.type
_entity.pdbx_description
1 polymer ?
#
loop_
_entity_poly.entity_id
_entity_poly.type
_entity_poly.pdbx_seq_one_letter_code
_entity_poly.pdbx_strand_id
1 'polypeptide(L)'
;MKNKKMEPGAARSYQFLRAVAWAALGVSALLLVWSLAGERIVAWILTQSLPNNASSVGIIGGADGPTAVFVTGITTTGSGYGWIDTAVYAAVMAAAAVTLWKTRK
;
A
#
# COMPACT_ATOMS: atom_id res chain seq x y z
N MET A 1 19.85 20.91 34.25
CA MET A 1 19.41 21.15 32.84
C MET A 1 18.54 22.40 32.83
N LYS A 2 18.91 23.44 32.09
CA LYS A 2 18.19 24.73 32.08
C LYS A 2 16.93 24.60 31.23
N ASN A 3 15.75 24.71 31.85
CA ASN A 3 14.48 24.84 31.13
C ASN A 3 14.48 26.16 30.35
N LYS A 4 14.77 26.08 29.05
CA LYS A 4 14.51 27.20 28.14
C LYS A 4 13.00 27.40 28.07
N LYS A 5 12.49 28.47 28.69
CA LYS A 5 11.14 28.98 28.42
C LYS A 5 11.04 29.19 26.91
N MET A 6 10.26 28.36 26.23
CA MET A 6 9.99 28.54 24.81
C MET A 6 9.08 29.75 24.64
N GLU A 7 9.43 30.65 23.71
CA GLU A 7 8.58 31.77 23.35
C GLU A 7 7.19 31.30 22.89
N PRO A 8 6.11 32.05 23.19
CA PRO A 8 4.73 31.63 22.94
C PRO A 8 4.42 31.34 21.46
N GLY A 9 5.17 31.94 20.52
CA GLY A 9 5.07 31.61 19.09
C GLY A 9 5.59 30.22 18.73
N ALA A 10 6.66 29.75 19.40
CA ALA A 10 7.25 28.44 19.13
C ALA A 10 6.34 27.29 19.59
N ALA A 11 5.65 27.44 20.72
CA ALA A 11 4.76 26.40 21.25
C ALA A 11 3.61 26.01 20.30
N ARG A 12 3.03 27.00 19.58
CA ARG A 12 1.95 26.77 18.61
C ARG A 12 2.44 26.04 17.36
N SER A 13 3.65 26.35 16.92
CA SER A 13 4.29 25.68 15.77
C SER A 13 4.60 24.19 16.05
N TYR A 14 4.98 23.86 17.29
CA TYR A 14 5.24 22.47 17.69
C TYR A 14 3.99 21.60 17.73
N GLN A 15 2.85 22.16 18.16
CA GLN A 15 1.58 21.43 18.15
C GLN A 15 1.14 21.11 16.72
N PHE A 16 1.31 22.05 15.79
CA PHE A 16 1.03 21.85 14.37
C PHE A 16 1.94 20.77 13.75
N LEU A 17 3.26 20.84 13.99
CA LEU A 17 4.22 19.83 13.51
C LEU A 17 3.91 18.43 14.04
N ARG A 18 3.45 18.30 15.30
CA ARG A 18 3.04 17.02 15.87
C ARG A 18 1.78 16.48 15.20
N ALA A 19 0.79 17.33 14.93
CA ALA A 19 -0.43 16.92 14.24
C ALA A 19 -0.13 16.41 12.82
N VAL A 20 0.73 17.12 12.07
CA VAL A 20 1.17 16.71 10.73
C VAL A 20 1.94 15.39 10.77
N ALA A 21 2.84 15.20 11.75
CA ALA A 21 3.60 13.96 11.90
C ALA A 21 2.68 12.76 12.21
N TRP A 22 1.68 12.92 13.07
CA TRP A 22 0.69 11.88 13.33
C TRP A 22 -0.17 11.55 12.11
N ALA A 23 -0.59 12.56 11.35
CA ALA A 23 -1.33 12.36 10.11
C ALA A 23 -0.48 11.60 9.08
N ALA A 24 0.79 11.98 8.92
CA ALA A 24 1.73 11.31 8.02
C ALA A 24 1.97 9.85 8.43
N LEU A 25 2.08 9.56 9.74
CA LEU A 25 2.16 8.20 10.25
C LEU A 25 0.90 7.39 9.90
N GLY A 26 -0.29 7.94 10.18
CA GLY A 26 -1.55 7.25 9.92
C GLY A 26 -1.74 6.91 8.43
N VAL A 27 -1.50 7.89 7.55
CA VAL A 27 -1.63 7.72 6.11
C VAL A 27 -0.62 6.70 5.58
N SER A 28 0.65 6.79 5.99
CA SER A 28 1.69 5.87 5.51
C SER A 28 1.47 4.44 6.02
N ALA A 29 0.99 4.27 7.25
CA ALA A 29 0.63 2.96 7.78
C ALA A 29 -0.53 2.33 7.00
N LEU A 30 -1.57 3.12 6.70
CA LEU A 30 -2.72 2.65 5.92
C LEU A 30 -2.31 2.21 4.51
N LEU A 31 -1.49 3.01 3.83
CA LEU A 31 -1.01 2.68 2.49
C LEU A 31 -0.08 1.46 2.48
N LEU A 32 0.74 1.28 3.52
CA LEU A 32 1.57 0.09 3.66
C LEU A 32 0.73 -1.18 3.87
N VAL A 33 -0.34 -1.10 4.68
CA VAL A 33 -1.30 -2.21 4.83
C VAL A 33 -2.00 -2.52 3.50
N TRP A 34 -2.40 -1.48 2.74
CA TRP A 34 -3.00 -1.66 1.42
C TRP A 34 -2.04 -2.33 0.43
N SER A 35 -0.77 -1.89 0.39
CA SER A 35 0.25 -2.47 -0.48
C SER A 35 0.54 -3.94 -0.16
N LEU A 36 0.55 -4.31 1.13
CA LEU A 36 0.81 -5.69 1.56
C LEU A 36 -0.39 -6.63 1.39
N ALA A 37 -1.60 -6.17 1.70
CA ALA A 37 -2.78 -7.02 1.80
C ALA A 37 -3.90 -6.68 0.81
N GLY A 38 -4.07 -5.40 0.46
CA GLY A 38 -5.14 -4.93 -0.44
C GLY A 38 -5.08 -5.59 -1.81
N GLU A 39 -3.88 -5.67 -2.41
CA GLU A 39 -3.67 -6.33 -3.71
C GLU A 39 -4.07 -7.82 -3.68
N ARG A 40 -3.84 -8.50 -2.55
CA ARG A 40 -4.19 -9.92 -2.37
C ARG A 40 -5.70 -10.10 -2.21
N ILE A 41 -6.34 -9.20 -1.47
CA ILE A 41 -7.80 -9.20 -1.27
C ILE A 41 -8.52 -8.91 -2.58
N VAL A 42 -8.08 -7.91 -3.33
CA VAL A 42 -8.67 -7.57 -4.64
C VAL A 42 -8.51 -8.74 -5.62
N ALA A 43 -7.33 -9.34 -5.71
CA ALA A 43 -7.10 -10.51 -6.55
C ALA A 43 -8.03 -11.68 -6.16
N TRP A 44 -8.21 -11.92 -4.85
CA TRP A 44 -9.11 -12.96 -4.35
C TRP A 44 -10.59 -12.67 -4.70
N ILE A 45 -11.06 -11.44 -4.49
CA ILE A 45 -12.43 -11.02 -4.83
C ILE A 45 -12.67 -11.17 -6.33
N LEU A 46 -11.74 -10.69 -7.17
CA LEU A 46 -11.87 -10.81 -8.62
C LEU A 46 -11.90 -12.28 -9.05
N THR A 47 -11.04 -13.12 -8.49
CA THR A 47 -11.02 -14.57 -8.81
C THR A 47 -12.34 -15.27 -8.44
N GLN A 48 -13.03 -14.83 -7.38
CA GLN A 48 -14.34 -15.37 -7.00
C GLN A 48 -15.50 -14.77 -7.79
N SER A 49 -15.36 -13.54 -8.27
CA SER A 49 -16.42 -12.79 -8.93
C SER A 49 -16.42 -13.01 -10.45
N LEU A 50 -15.30 -13.44 -11.02
CA LEU A 50 -15.31 -13.99 -12.37
C LEU A 50 -15.93 -15.39 -12.32
N PRO A 51 -17.00 -15.67 -13.07
CA PRO A 51 -17.45 -17.04 -13.22
C PRO A 51 -16.28 -17.86 -13.76
N ASN A 52 -16.04 -19.04 -13.19
CA ASN A 52 -15.17 -20.07 -13.77
C ASN A 52 -15.78 -20.51 -15.12
N ASN A 53 -15.71 -19.65 -16.14
CA ASN A 53 -16.15 -19.91 -17.51
C ASN A 53 -15.13 -20.81 -18.21
N ALA A 54 -14.73 -21.89 -17.56
CA ALA A 54 -14.02 -23.00 -18.17
C ALA A 54 -14.99 -23.98 -18.87
N SER A 55 -16.30 -23.71 -18.89
CA SER A 55 -17.29 -24.68 -19.41
C SER A 55 -18.16 -24.23 -20.58
N SER A 56 -17.89 -23.11 -21.27
CA SER A 56 -18.70 -22.76 -22.45
C SER A 56 -18.05 -21.89 -23.53
N VAL A 57 -16.71 -21.70 -23.54
CA VAL A 57 -16.07 -21.35 -24.81
C VAL A 57 -16.16 -22.60 -25.67
N GLY A 58 -17.17 -22.64 -26.55
CA GLY A 58 -17.34 -23.69 -27.54
C GLY A 58 -16.05 -23.81 -28.35
N ILE A 59 -15.22 -24.79 -27.98
CA ILE A 59 -14.14 -25.28 -28.81
C ILE A 59 -14.84 -25.90 -30.02
N ILE A 60 -14.98 -25.13 -31.09
CA ILE A 60 -15.43 -25.63 -32.39
C ILE A 60 -14.30 -26.54 -32.87
N GLY A 61 -14.44 -27.83 -32.54
CA GLY A 61 -13.55 -28.89 -32.97
C GLY A 61 -13.60 -29.04 -34.48
N GLY A 62 -12.66 -28.41 -35.16
CA GLY A 62 -12.29 -28.73 -36.53
C GLY A 62 -11.32 -29.92 -36.53
N ALA A 63 -11.86 -31.13 -36.46
CA ALA A 63 -11.28 -32.42 -36.86
C ALA A 63 -9.95 -32.93 -36.24
N ASP A 64 -9.09 -32.11 -35.60
CA ASP A 64 -7.80 -32.56 -35.06
C ASP A 64 -7.43 -31.88 -33.72
N GLY A 65 -7.97 -32.41 -32.62
CA GLY A 65 -7.53 -32.17 -31.23
C GLY A 65 -7.82 -30.78 -30.64
N PRO A 66 -8.01 -30.65 -29.31
CA PRO A 66 -8.14 -29.35 -28.68
C PRO A 66 -6.77 -28.62 -28.73
N THR A 67 -6.68 -27.58 -29.54
CA THR A 67 -5.61 -26.59 -29.45
C THR A 67 -5.71 -25.94 -28.07
N ALA A 68 -4.76 -26.22 -27.17
CA ALA A 68 -4.73 -25.64 -25.85
C ALA A 68 -4.55 -24.11 -25.96
N VAL A 69 -5.60 -23.36 -25.60
CA VAL A 69 -5.51 -21.91 -25.46
C VAL A 69 -4.93 -21.62 -24.08
N PHE A 70 -3.65 -21.26 -24.03
CA PHE A 70 -3.03 -20.71 -22.83
C PHE A 70 -3.57 -19.28 -22.64
N VAL A 71 -4.63 -19.13 -21.85
CA VAL A 71 -5.00 -17.82 -21.31
C VAL A 71 -3.87 -17.42 -20.39
N THR A 72 -3.00 -16.52 -20.87
CA THR A 72 -1.97 -15.88 -20.04
C THR A 72 -2.73 -15.20 -18.92
N GLY A 73 -2.62 -15.78 -17.72
CA GLY A 73 -3.27 -15.26 -16.53
C GLY A 73 -2.94 -13.78 -16.42
N ILE A 74 -3.96 -12.98 -16.07
CA ILE A 74 -3.82 -11.57 -15.70
C ILE A 74 -2.49 -11.44 -14.97
N THR A 75 -1.51 -10.88 -15.68
CA THR A 75 -0.24 -10.56 -15.08
C THR A 75 -0.60 -9.40 -14.19
N THR A 76 -0.82 -9.66 -12.90
CA THR A 76 -1.05 -8.61 -11.93
C THR A 76 0.14 -7.67 -12.07
N THR A 77 -0.07 -6.55 -12.76
CA THR A 77 0.93 -5.51 -13.00
C THR A 77 1.19 -4.86 -11.65
N GLY A 78 1.97 -5.52 -10.81
CA GLY A 78 2.12 -5.12 -9.40
C GLY A 78 3.31 -5.78 -8.71
N SER A 79 4.34 -6.20 -9.44
CA SER A 79 5.46 -6.96 -8.84
C SER A 79 6.86 -6.50 -9.22
N GLY A 80 7.01 -5.42 -10.01
CA GLY A 80 8.32 -4.83 -10.26
C GLY A 80 8.85 -3.93 -9.13
N TYR A 81 7.94 -3.24 -8.42
CA TYR A 81 8.30 -2.11 -7.54
C TYR A 81 7.69 -2.16 -6.13
N GLY A 82 7.05 -3.26 -5.72
CA GLY A 82 6.38 -3.31 -4.39
C GLY A 82 7.32 -3.11 -3.19
N TRP A 83 8.61 -3.40 -3.34
CA TRP A 83 9.63 -3.10 -2.34
C TRP A 83 9.95 -1.60 -2.25
N ILE A 84 9.81 -0.84 -3.34
CA ILE A 84 10.00 0.62 -3.37
C ILE A 84 8.88 1.29 -2.57
N ASP A 85 7.63 0.93 -2.82
CA ASP A 85 6.48 1.49 -2.10
C ASP A 85 6.60 1.23 -0.59
N THR A 86 6.96 0.00 -0.22
CA THR A 86 7.21 -0.37 1.18
C THR A 86 8.35 0.46 1.79
N ALA A 87 9.46 0.66 1.07
CA ALA A 87 10.59 1.44 1.54
C ALA A 87 10.25 2.93 1.71
N VAL A 88 9.46 3.50 0.79
CA VAL A 88 8.99 4.90 0.86
C VAL A 88 8.10 5.09 2.09
N TYR A 89 7.11 4.22 2.30
CA TYR A 89 6.25 4.33 3.48
C TYR A 89 7.03 4.14 4.78
N ALA A 90 7.95 3.18 4.84
CA ALA A 90 8.80 2.98 6.02
C ALA A 90 9.67 4.21 6.31
N ALA A 91 10.22 4.87 5.28
CA ALA A 91 11.01 6.09 5.44
C ALA A 91 10.18 7.27 5.97
N VAL A 92 8.96 7.46 5.46
CA VAL A 92 8.03 8.49 5.97
C VAL A 92 7.66 8.22 7.42
N MET A 93 7.41 6.96 7.78
CA MET A 93 7.13 6.57 9.16
C MET A 93 8.29 6.87 10.10
N ALA A 94 9.52 6.55 9.70
CA ALA A 94 10.72 6.84 10.48
C ALA A 94 10.93 8.36 10.67
N ALA A 95 10.75 9.15 9.62
CA ALA A 95 10.89 10.61 9.69
C ALA A 95 9.84 11.25 10.62
N ALA A 96 8.60 10.79 10.56
CA ALA A 96 7.53 11.26 11.44
C ALA A 96 7.77 10.84 12.90
N ALA A 97 8.24 9.61 13.15
CA ALA A 97 8.62 9.15 14.48
C ALA A 97 9.77 9.97 15.09
N VAL A 98 10.80 10.30 14.29
CA VAL A 98 11.91 11.17 14.71
C VAL A 98 11.42 12.57 15.05
N THR A 99 10.50 13.11 14.25
CA THR A 99 9.89 14.43 14.51
C THR A 99 9.10 14.43 15.82
N LEU A 100 8.31 13.38 16.07
CA LEU A 100 7.59 13.23 17.33
C LEU A 100 8.52 13.06 18.55
N TRP A 101 9.64 12.34 18.39
CA TRP A 101 10.62 12.19 19.45
C TRP A 101 11.33 13.53 19.79
N LYS A 102 11.71 14.30 18.77
CA LYS A 102 12.34 15.62 18.96
C LYS A 102 11.40 16.64 19.61
N THR A 103 10.10 16.56 19.32
CA THR A 103 9.08 17.47 19.88
C THR A 103 8.55 17.06 21.26
N ARG A 104 9.04 15.94 21.82
CA ARG A 104 8.76 15.53 23.21
C ARG A 104 9.79 16.06 24.22
N LYS A 105 10.97 16.51 23.78
CA LYS A 105 12.04 17.07 24.62
C LYS A 105 11.95 18.59 24.66
#